data_AF-A0A3C1WHW9-F1
#
_entry.id   AF-A0A3C1WHW9-F1
#
_cell.length_a   1.000
_cell.length_b   1.000
_cell.length_c   1.000
_cell.angle_alpha   90.00
_cell.angle_beta   90.00
_cell.angle_gamma   90.00
#
_symmetry.space_group_name_H-M   'P 1'
#
loop_
_entity.id
_entity.type
_entity.pdbx_description
1 polymer ?
#
loop_
_entity_poly.entity_id
_entity_poly.type
_entity_poly.pdbx_seq_one_letter_code
_entity_poly.pdbx_strand_id
1 'polypeptide(L)'
;MQADLRSILDTVKGTLAGTELLHDSVDFAFVGSDLNELTDDLANILLVTNLVHTRLMAVAEEVDIVAILFTNNHMPAAKVVDRARELEIDLITTQLTLEEVHRLLKSEFGSALEIKARLQPH
;
A
#
# COMPACT_ATOMS: atom_id res chain seq x y z
N MET A 1 -15.73 1.53 -7.18
CA MET A 1 -16.07 1.92 -5.78
C MET A 1 -14.74 2.27 -5.16
N GLN A 2 -14.63 3.42 -4.49
CA GLN A 2 -13.33 3.90 -4.00
C GLN A 2 -13.36 3.97 -2.49
N ALA A 3 -12.26 3.60 -1.84
CA ALA A 3 -12.06 3.78 -0.41
C ALA A 3 -11.18 5.01 -0.16
N ASP A 4 -11.59 5.84 0.79
CA ASP A 4 -10.84 7.04 1.19
C ASP A 4 -9.53 6.65 1.89
N LEU A 5 -8.42 7.19 1.40
CA LEU A 5 -7.07 6.82 1.84
C LEU A 5 -6.78 7.31 3.26
N ARG A 6 -7.37 8.43 3.68
CA ARG A 6 -7.29 8.92 5.07
C ARG A 6 -8.00 7.97 6.03
N SER A 7 -9.17 7.49 5.66
CA SER A 7 -9.91 6.50 6.45
C SER A 7 -9.13 5.20 6.58
N ILE A 8 -8.47 4.75 5.50
CA ILE A 8 -7.57 3.59 5.55
C ILE A 8 -6.40 3.85 6.51
N LEU A 9 -5.76 5.01 6.41
CA LEU A 9 -4.65 5.42 7.29
C LEU A 9 -5.07 5.37 8.77
N ASP A 10 -6.24 5.91 9.10
CA ASP A 10 -6.78 5.89 10.47
C ASP A 10 -7.10 4.46 10.94
N THR A 11 -7.76 3.65 10.11
CA THR A 11 -8.12 2.26 10.41
C THR A 11 -6.90 1.40 10.70
N VAL A 12 -5.85 1.52 9.88
CA VAL A 12 -4.61 0.75 10.03
C VAL A 12 -3.64 1.37 11.04
N LYS A 13 -4.02 2.49 11.69
CA LYS A 13 -3.15 3.26 12.58
C LYS A 13 -1.82 3.61 11.91
N GLY A 14 -1.89 3.96 10.63
CA GLY A 14 -0.74 4.25 9.81
C GLY A 14 -0.16 5.64 10.10
N THR A 15 1.12 5.80 9.80
CA THR A 15 1.86 7.06 9.85
C THR A 15 2.42 7.32 8.46
N LEU A 16 2.30 8.55 7.97
CA LEU A 16 2.92 8.95 6.71
C LEU A 16 4.44 9.01 6.86
N ALA A 17 5.14 8.39 5.92
CA ALA A 17 6.59 8.54 5.78
C ALA A 17 6.95 9.83 5.03
N GLY A 18 5.99 10.42 4.31
CA GLY A 18 6.07 11.74 3.67
C GLY A 18 5.49 12.86 4.53
N THR A 19 5.38 14.06 3.96
CA THR A 19 4.87 15.25 4.67
C THR A 19 3.34 15.36 4.65
N GLU A 20 2.69 14.89 3.59
CA GLU A 20 1.24 14.94 3.40
C GLU A 20 0.78 13.84 2.46
N LEU A 21 -0.54 13.55 2.47
CA LEU A 21 -1.18 12.67 1.51
C LEU A 21 -1.40 13.42 0.19
N LEU A 22 -0.95 12.83 -0.91
CA LEU A 22 -1.15 13.33 -2.26
C LEU A 22 -2.47 12.85 -2.84
N HIS A 23 -2.86 11.61 -2.52
CA HIS A 23 -4.08 10.98 -3.01
C HIS A 23 -5.19 10.94 -1.96
N ASP A 24 -6.42 11.05 -2.43
CA ASP A 24 -7.62 11.02 -1.57
C ASP A 24 -8.22 9.62 -1.44
N SER A 25 -8.05 8.75 -2.45
CA SER A 25 -8.76 7.46 -2.50
C SER A 25 -8.03 6.40 -3.29
N VAL A 26 -8.36 5.13 -3.03
CA VAL A 26 -7.85 3.95 -3.73
C VAL A 26 -9.00 3.07 -4.22
N ASP A 27 -8.82 2.42 -5.36
CA ASP A 27 -9.82 1.54 -5.97
C ASP A 27 -9.53 0.05 -5.71
N PHE A 28 -8.25 -0.28 -5.58
CA PHE A 28 -7.77 -1.64 -5.42
C PHE A 28 -6.71 -1.72 -4.32
N ALA A 29 -6.75 -2.76 -3.51
CA ALA A 29 -5.70 -3.08 -2.54
C ALA A 29 -5.08 -4.44 -2.81
N PHE A 30 -3.77 -4.44 -3.03
CA PHE A 30 -2.97 -5.64 -3.10
C PHE A 30 -2.24 -5.88 -1.78
N VAL A 31 -2.51 -7.01 -1.12
CA VAL A 31 -1.85 -7.39 0.13
C VAL A 31 -0.92 -8.56 -0.12
N GLY A 32 0.39 -8.31 -0.11
CA GLY A 32 1.35 -9.37 -0.38
C GLY A 32 2.80 -8.92 -0.52
N SER A 33 3.65 -9.93 -0.69
CA SER A 33 5.07 -9.77 -0.91
C SER A 33 5.48 -10.14 -2.35
N ASP A 34 4.56 -10.68 -3.15
CA ASP A 34 4.81 -11.05 -4.54
C ASP A 34 4.20 -10.01 -5.49
N LEU A 35 5.05 -9.17 -6.05
CA LEU A 35 4.65 -8.05 -6.91
C LEU A 35 4.34 -8.47 -8.36
N ASN A 36 4.63 -9.71 -8.75
CA ASN A 36 4.47 -10.17 -10.15
C ASN A 36 3.00 -10.31 -10.57
N GLU A 37 2.06 -10.30 -9.62
CA GLU A 37 0.62 -10.36 -9.90
C GLU A 37 -0.02 -8.97 -10.08
N LEU A 38 0.76 -7.88 -9.95
CA LEU A 38 0.33 -6.55 -10.32
C LEU A 38 0.47 -6.41 -11.85
N THR A 39 -0.64 -6.10 -12.50
CA THR A 39 -0.75 -5.96 -13.95
C THR A 39 -1.17 -4.52 -14.29
N ASP A 40 -0.88 -4.10 -15.52
CA ASP A 40 -1.10 -2.75 -16.05
C ASP A 40 -2.57 -2.40 -16.30
N ASP A 41 -3.48 -3.37 -16.20
CA ASP A 41 -4.93 -3.16 -16.29
C ASP A 41 -5.56 -2.69 -14.96
N LEU A 42 -4.80 -2.72 -13.86
CA LEU A 42 -5.22 -2.22 -12.56
C LEU A 42 -4.76 -0.78 -12.37
N ALA A 43 -5.65 0.06 -11.83
CA ALA A 43 -5.40 1.48 -11.57
C ALA A 43 -5.64 1.84 -10.11
N ASN A 44 -5.04 2.94 -9.66
CA ASN A 44 -5.28 3.54 -8.35
C ASN A 44 -5.09 2.55 -7.18
N ILE A 45 -3.91 1.91 -7.16
CA ILE A 45 -3.60 0.75 -6.31
C ILE A 45 -2.98 1.18 -4.97
N LEU A 46 -3.51 0.61 -3.88
CA LEU A 46 -2.84 0.51 -2.58
C LEU A 46 -2.05 -0.80 -2.49
N LEU A 47 -0.72 -0.70 -2.40
CA LEU A 47 0.14 -1.86 -2.15
C LEU A 47 0.44 -1.99 -0.66
N VAL A 48 0.00 -3.08 -0.04
CA VAL A 48 0.29 -3.44 1.35
C VAL A 48 1.37 -4.52 1.36
N THR A 49 2.53 -4.23 1.96
CA THR A 49 3.65 -5.16 1.96
C THR A 49 4.50 -5.09 3.24
N ASN A 50 5.30 -6.13 3.47
CA ASN A 50 6.37 -6.13 4.47
C ASN A 50 7.76 -6.02 3.82
N LEU A 51 7.85 -5.98 2.49
CA LEU A 51 9.12 -5.89 1.77
C LEU A 51 9.57 -4.44 1.57
N VAL A 52 10.72 -4.09 2.13
CA VAL A 52 11.34 -2.76 1.98
C VAL A 52 12.53 -2.85 1.03
N HIS A 53 12.30 -3.27 -0.20
CA HIS A 53 13.38 -3.45 -1.19
C HIS A 53 13.22 -2.52 -2.38
N THR A 54 14.34 -2.08 -2.95
CA THR A 54 14.40 -1.12 -4.06
C THR A 54 13.67 -1.59 -5.33
N ARG A 55 13.48 -2.90 -5.51
CA ARG A 55 12.67 -3.43 -6.61
C ARG A 55 11.20 -2.98 -6.56
N LEU A 56 10.70 -2.63 -5.38
CA LEU A 56 9.35 -2.11 -5.19
C LEU A 56 9.08 -0.88 -6.07
N MET A 57 10.05 0.05 -6.12
CA MET A 57 9.90 1.27 -6.92
C MET A 57 9.89 0.98 -8.42
N ALA A 58 10.72 0.04 -8.88
CA ALA A 58 10.74 -0.34 -10.29
C ALA A 58 9.41 -0.96 -10.74
N VAL A 59 8.72 -1.71 -9.87
CA VAL A 59 7.36 -2.19 -10.18
C VAL A 59 6.36 -1.03 -10.14
N ALA A 60 6.45 -0.16 -9.14
CA ALA A 60 5.58 1.00 -9.01
C ALA A 60 5.69 2.03 -10.16
N GLU A 61 6.73 1.93 -11.00
CA GLU A 61 6.87 2.71 -12.23
C GLU A 61 6.05 2.14 -13.39
N GLU A 62 5.79 0.83 -13.38
CA GLU A 62 5.13 0.10 -14.47
C GLU A 62 3.63 -0.12 -14.19
N VAL A 63 3.22 -0.01 -12.92
CA VAL A 63 1.83 -0.15 -12.48
C VAL A 63 1.38 1.06 -11.68
N ASP A 64 0.10 1.38 -11.75
CA ASP A 64 -0.50 2.59 -11.19
C ASP A 64 -0.74 2.48 -9.67
N ILE A 65 0.36 2.41 -8.92
CA ILE A 65 0.39 2.42 -7.47
C ILE A 65 0.38 3.86 -6.98
N VAL A 66 -0.68 4.24 -6.28
CA VAL A 66 -0.82 5.58 -5.71
C VAL A 66 -0.37 5.64 -4.24
N ALA A 67 -0.37 4.49 -3.56
CA ALA A 67 0.01 4.41 -2.16
C ALA A 67 0.66 3.06 -1.82
N ILE A 68 1.66 3.10 -0.94
CA ILE A 68 2.35 1.92 -0.41
C ILE A 68 2.28 1.95 1.11
N LEU A 69 1.75 0.87 1.70
CA LEU A 69 1.67 0.65 3.13
C LEU A 69 2.67 -0.43 3.56
N PHE A 70 3.67 -0.01 4.34
CA PHE A 70 4.64 -0.89 4.97
C PHE A 70 4.15 -1.38 6.33
N THR A 71 4.15 -2.69 6.51
CA THR A 71 3.73 -3.36 7.75
C THR A 71 4.89 -3.62 8.71
N ASN A 72 4.62 -4.07 9.94
CA ASN A 72 5.63 -4.39 10.97
C ASN A 72 6.56 -3.21 11.33
N ASN A 73 6.06 -1.98 11.26
CA ASN A 73 6.80 -0.75 11.54
C ASN A 73 8.04 -0.56 10.64
N HIS A 74 8.02 -1.17 9.46
CA HIS A 74 9.08 -1.05 8.48
C HIS A 74 9.12 0.37 7.93
N MET A 75 10.21 1.08 8.22
CA MET A 75 10.44 2.42 7.71
C MET A 75 11.18 2.36 6.36
N PRO A 76 10.66 2.99 5.30
CA PRO A 76 11.37 3.08 4.04
C PRO A 76 12.66 3.89 4.20
N ALA A 77 13.72 3.45 3.52
CA ALA A 77 14.98 4.20 3.48
C ALA A 77 14.80 5.53 2.73
N ALA A 78 15.61 6.55 3.02
CA ALA A 78 15.49 7.88 2.39
C ALA A 78 15.39 7.82 0.86
N LYS A 79 16.24 7.01 0.20
CA LYS A 79 16.20 6.80 -1.26
C LYS A 79 14.84 6.30 -1.80
N VAL A 80 14.10 5.52 -1.00
CA VAL A 80 12.77 5.01 -1.36
C VAL A 80 11.74 6.13 -1.18
N VAL A 81 11.87 6.94 -0.13
CA VAL A 81 11.03 8.13 0.09
C VAL A 81 11.21 9.14 -1.03
N ASP A 82 12.46 9.43 -1.41
CA ASP A 82 12.78 10.35 -2.50
C ASP A 82 12.19 9.84 -3.82
N ARG A 83 12.38 8.56 -4.14
CA ARG A 83 11.84 7.96 -5.37
C ARG A 83 10.32 7.93 -5.38
N ALA A 84 9.67 7.55 -4.27
CA ALA A 84 8.22 7.57 -4.17
C ALA A 84 7.66 8.98 -4.39
N ARG A 85 8.34 10.02 -3.86
CA ARG A 85 7.97 11.41 -4.09
C ARG A 85 8.06 11.82 -5.56
N GLU A 86 9.10 11.38 -6.28
CA GLU A 86 9.23 11.61 -7.73
C GLU A 86 8.12 10.95 -8.55
N LEU A 87 7.61 9.82 -8.05
CA LEU A 87 6.53 9.04 -8.66
C LEU A 87 5.14 9.44 -8.11
N GLU A 88 5.09 10.48 -7.26
CA GLU A 88 3.88 10.96 -6.59
C GLU A 88 3.18 9.92 -5.69
N ILE A 89 3.88 8.89 -5.21
CA ILE A 89 3.33 7.79 -4.41
C ILE A 89 3.32 8.12 -2.92
N ASP A 90 2.17 7.93 -2.27
CA ASP A 90 2.03 8.06 -0.83
C ASP A 90 2.68 6.89 -0.08
N LEU A 91 3.55 7.19 0.89
CA LEU A 91 4.17 6.17 1.74
C LEU A 91 3.57 6.18 3.13
N ILE A 92 3.06 5.03 3.55
CA ILE A 92 2.41 4.79 4.84
C ILE A 92 3.17 3.68 5.57
N THR A 93 3.30 3.79 6.89
CA THR A 93 3.90 2.76 7.75
C THR A 93 2.95 2.44 8.89
N THR A 94 2.83 1.17 9.27
CA THR A 94 2.03 0.74 10.42
C THR A 94 2.75 -0.34 11.21
N GLN A 95 2.48 -0.40 12.51
CA GLN A 95 2.97 -1.46 13.39
C GLN A 95 2.25 -2.80 13.17
N LEU A 96 1.10 -2.79 12.50
CA LEU A 96 0.31 -3.99 12.23
C LEU A 96 1.03 -4.92 11.26
N THR A 97 0.78 -6.22 11.43
CA THR A 97 1.23 -7.26 10.50
C THR A 97 0.43 -7.24 9.20
N LEU A 98 0.97 -7.89 8.17
CA LEU A 98 0.30 -8.05 6.87
C LEU A 98 -1.08 -8.71 7.00
N GLU A 99 -1.22 -9.70 7.90
CA GLU A 99 -2.48 -10.39 8.15
C GLU A 99 -3.50 -9.51 8.87
N GLU A 100 -3.06 -8.74 9.86
CA GLU A 100 -3.92 -7.79 10.59
C GLU A 100 -4.46 -6.70 9.67
N VAL A 101 -3.59 -6.12 8.82
CA VAL A 101 -4.01 -5.12 7.84
C VAL A 101 -5.00 -5.72 6.84
N HIS A 102 -4.72 -6.90 6.29
CA HIS A 102 -5.67 -7.58 5.39
C HIS A 102 -7.05 -7.77 6.05
N ARG A 103 -7.06 -8.23 7.32
CA ARG A 103 -8.30 -8.45 8.06
C ARG A 103 -9.09 -7.16 8.26
N LEU A 104 -8.42 -6.08 8.63
CA LEU A 104 -9.04 -4.77 8.83
C LEU A 104 -9.59 -4.20 7.52
N LEU A 105 -8.79 -4.24 6.44
CA LEU A 105 -9.24 -3.76 5.13
C LEU A 105 -10.49 -4.50 4.68
N LYS A 106 -10.52 -5.83 4.84
CA LYS A 106 -11.66 -6.65 4.46
C LYS A 106 -12.90 -6.39 5.32
N SER A 107 -12.72 -6.14 6.63
CA SER A 107 -13.80 -5.84 7.56
C SER A 107 -14.45 -4.49 7.27
N GLU A 108 -13.64 -3.44 7.15
CA GLU A 108 -14.12 -2.06 7.10
C GLU A 108 -14.43 -1.61 5.66
N PHE A 109 -13.65 -2.09 4.68
CA PHE A 109 -13.70 -1.59 3.30
C PHE A 109 -14.04 -2.68 2.28
N GLY A 110 -14.28 -3.93 2.67
CA GLY A 110 -14.49 -5.04 1.72
C GLY A 110 -15.73 -4.91 0.81
N SER A 111 -16.61 -3.94 1.07
CA SER A 111 -17.70 -3.58 0.15
C SER A 111 -17.35 -2.42 -0.79
N ALA A 112 -16.36 -1.59 -0.44
CA ALA A 112 -15.98 -0.37 -1.15
C ALA A 112 -14.64 -0.47 -1.90
N LEU A 113 -13.83 -1.47 -1.56
CA LEU A 113 -12.47 -1.67 -2.05
C LEU A 113 -12.33 -3.11 -2.54
N GLU A 114 -11.81 -3.29 -3.75
CA GLU A 114 -11.43 -4.62 -4.20
C GLU A 114 -10.10 -5.00 -3.54
N ILE A 115 -10.07 -6.15 -2.85
CA ILE A 115 -8.92 -6.57 -2.04
C ILE A 115 -8.44 -7.94 -2.51
N LYS A 116 -7.19 -7.99 -2.97
CA LYS A 116 -6.50 -9.22 -3.34
C LYS A 116 -5.37 -9.50 -2.36
N ALA A 117 -5.31 -10.72 -1.81
CA ALA A 117 -4.30 -11.10 -0.82
C ALA A 117 -3.53 -12.35 -1.21
N ARG A 118 -2.20 -12.27 -1.08
CA ARG A 118 -1.24 -13.38 -1.18
C ARG A 118 -0.39 -13.44 0.08
N LEU A 119 -1.03 -13.95 1.14
CA LEU A 119 -0.36 -14.28 2.38
C LEU A 119 0.28 -15.66 2.18
N GLN A 120 1.61 -15.74 2.15
CA GLN A 120 2.28 -17.05 2.11
C GLN A 120 2.02 -17.77 3.44
N PRO A 121 1.47 -19.00 3.43
CA PRO A 121 1.40 -19.80 4.64
C PRO A 121 2.83 -20.19 5.03
N HIS A 122 3.22 -19.85 6.26
CA HIS A 122 4.45 -20.35 6.88
C HIS A 122 4.41 -21.87 7.04
#